data_AF-A0A8R1EM25-F1
#
_entry.id   AF-A0A8R1EM25-F1
#
_cell.length_a   1.000
_cell.length_b   1.000
_cell.length_c   1.000
_cell.angle_alpha   90.00
_cell.angle_beta   90.00
_cell.angle_gamma   90.00
#
_symmetry.space_group_name_H-M   'P 1'
#
loop_
_entity.id
_entity.type
_entity.pdbx_description
1 polymer ?
#
loop_
_entity_poly.entity_id
_entity_poly.type
_entity_poly.pdbx_seq_one_letter_code
_entity_poly.pdbx_strand_id
1 'polypeptide(L)'
;MSFRIFIISILIGQAILGNPTRYDFSKVKFSQEIMYSMLSGYTNLGKSPIFFSASNDSADYSSDVWMDPCYERFYEVGADYVVYWFVNDDMYCEALVRGNTDTEYNPTYEQKYLARVEHKKTWCPKQV
;
A
#
# COMPACT_ATOMS: atom_id res chain seq x y z
N MET A 1 -11.77 -45.19 -38.10
CA MET A 1 -12.13 -45.05 -36.67
C MET A 1 -11.50 -43.77 -36.16
N SER A 2 -12.33 -42.79 -35.79
CA SER A 2 -11.91 -41.42 -35.44
C SER A 2 -11.74 -41.31 -33.93
N PHE A 3 -10.52 -41.08 -33.44
CA PHE A 3 -10.25 -40.84 -32.02
C PHE A 3 -10.26 -39.32 -31.77
N ARG A 4 -11.31 -38.81 -31.10
CA ARG A 4 -11.38 -37.41 -30.66
C ARG A 4 -10.71 -37.30 -29.29
N ILE A 5 -9.56 -36.64 -29.22
CA ILE A 5 -8.90 -36.28 -27.97
C ILE A 5 -9.56 -34.99 -27.45
N PHE A 6 -10.27 -35.08 -26.33
CA PHE A 6 -10.73 -33.93 -25.57
C PHE A 6 -9.58 -33.43 -24.70
N ILE A 7 -9.00 -32.27 -25.05
CA ILE A 7 -8.10 -31.54 -24.15
C ILE A 7 -8.98 -30.80 -23.14
N ILE A 8 -9.02 -31.30 -21.92
CA ILE A 8 -9.64 -30.60 -20.79
C ILE A 8 -8.63 -29.56 -20.33
N SER A 9 -8.80 -28.32 -20.78
CA SER A 9 -8.09 -27.16 -20.24
C SER A 9 -8.57 -26.92 -18.81
N ILE A 10 -7.78 -27.35 -17.81
CA ILE A 10 -8.02 -26.98 -16.42
C ILE A 10 -7.67 -25.49 -16.30
N LEU A 11 -8.70 -24.64 -16.38
CA LEU A 11 -8.64 -23.28 -15.88
C LEU A 11 -8.45 -23.37 -14.36
N ILE A 12 -7.20 -23.35 -13.92
CA ILE A 12 -6.87 -23.01 -12.53
C ILE A 12 -7.19 -21.52 -12.41
N GLY A 13 -8.46 -21.20 -12.12
CA GLY A 13 -8.79 -19.92 -11.56
C GLY A 13 -8.00 -19.80 -10.27
N GLN A 14 -6.95 -18.97 -10.26
CA GLN A 14 -6.35 -18.55 -9.01
C GLN A 14 -7.46 -17.83 -8.25
N ALA A 15 -8.07 -18.51 -7.28
CA ALA A 15 -8.80 -17.84 -6.24
C ALA A 15 -7.76 -16.95 -5.55
N ILE A 16 -7.72 -15.68 -5.93
CA ILE A 16 -7.03 -14.64 -5.18
C ILE A 16 -7.87 -14.48 -3.92
N LEU A 17 -7.69 -15.43 -2.98
CA LEU A 17 -8.00 -15.20 -1.58
C LEU A 17 -7.17 -13.97 -1.23
N GLY A 18 -7.82 -12.80 -1.20
CA GLY A 18 -7.17 -11.54 -0.86
C GLY A 18 -6.30 -11.75 0.37
N ASN A 19 -5.07 -11.26 0.31
CA ASN A 19 -4.09 -11.49 1.37
C ASN A 19 -4.73 -11.06 2.71
N PRO A 20 -4.83 -11.95 3.72
CA PRO A 20 -5.55 -11.66 4.97
C PRO A 20 -5.02 -10.43 5.73
N THR A 21 -3.87 -9.92 5.33
CA THR A 21 -3.23 -8.71 5.83
C THR A 21 -4.05 -7.42 5.59
N ARG A 22 -4.90 -7.36 4.57
CA ARG A 22 -5.63 -6.14 4.20
C ARG A 22 -6.67 -5.67 5.22
N TYR A 23 -7.42 -6.58 5.83
CA TYR A 23 -8.44 -6.23 6.83
C TYR A 23 -7.86 -5.66 8.12
N ASP A 24 -6.55 -5.77 8.28
CA ASP A 24 -5.82 -5.34 9.46
C ASP A 24 -5.33 -3.89 9.38
N PHE A 25 -5.77 -3.09 8.41
CA PHE A 25 -5.42 -1.66 8.33
C PHE A 25 -6.62 -0.74 8.59
N SER A 26 -6.34 0.40 9.22
CA SER A 26 -7.29 1.46 9.56
C SER A 26 -6.75 2.81 9.15
N LYS A 27 -7.62 3.68 8.62
CA LYS A 27 -7.31 5.09 8.45
C LYS A 27 -7.02 5.73 9.81
N VAL A 28 -5.97 6.53 9.89
CA VAL A 28 -5.65 7.32 11.08
C VAL A 28 -6.74 8.35 11.37
N LYS A 29 -6.99 8.64 12.65
CA LYS A 29 -8.02 9.59 13.09
C LYS A 29 -7.49 11.02 13.29
N PHE A 30 -6.45 11.39 12.54
CA PHE A 30 -5.82 12.70 12.60
C PHE A 30 -6.21 13.55 11.38
N SER A 31 -6.16 14.87 11.52
CA SER A 31 -6.32 15.77 10.37
C SER A 31 -5.14 15.63 9.39
N GLN A 32 -5.32 16.08 8.14
CA GLN A 32 -4.26 16.06 7.14
C GLN A 32 -3.02 16.83 7.61
N GLU A 33 -3.21 18.00 8.22
CA GLU A 33 -2.14 18.85 8.75
C GLU A 33 -1.36 18.16 9.87
N ILE A 34 -2.06 17.59 10.86
CA ILE A 34 -1.41 16.87 11.96
C ILE A 34 -0.62 15.70 11.38
N MET A 35 -1.22 14.91 10.49
CA MET A 35 -0.51 13.78 9.90
C MET A 35 0.72 14.20 9.13
N TYR A 36 0.61 15.23 8.29
CA TYR A 36 1.73 15.71 7.49
C TYR A 36 2.88 16.18 8.37
N SER A 37 2.60 16.95 9.43
CA SER A 37 3.64 17.38 10.39
C SER A 37 4.33 16.21 11.10
N MET A 38 3.62 15.10 11.34
CA MET A 38 4.20 13.91 11.96
C MET A 38 5.11 13.13 11.02
N LEU A 39 4.96 13.27 9.70
CA LEU A 39 5.74 12.49 8.73
C LEU A 39 7.25 12.76 8.81
N SER A 40 7.67 13.95 9.27
CA SER A 40 9.09 14.30 9.43
C SER A 40 9.87 13.34 10.33
N GLY A 41 9.18 12.68 11.28
CA GLY A 41 9.77 11.67 12.17
C GLY A 41 9.85 10.26 11.59
N TYR A 42 9.54 10.06 10.31
CA TYR A 42 9.54 8.75 9.65
C TYR A 42 10.60 8.67 8.56
N THR A 43 10.60 7.62 7.74
CA THR A 43 11.41 7.45 6.52
C THR A 43 10.83 6.31 5.67
N ASN A 44 10.97 6.41 4.35
CA ASN A 44 10.63 5.33 3.41
C ASN A 44 11.81 4.38 3.12
N LEU A 45 12.92 4.52 3.87
CA LEU A 45 14.18 3.78 3.67
C LEU A 45 14.76 3.93 2.25
N GLY A 46 14.50 5.05 1.57
CA GLY A 46 14.94 5.31 0.20
C GLY A 46 14.19 4.51 -0.86
N LYS A 47 13.08 3.86 -0.52
CA LYS A 47 12.23 3.16 -1.48
C LYS A 47 11.37 4.16 -2.25
N SER A 48 11.29 4.01 -3.56
CA SER A 48 10.39 4.82 -4.39
C SER A 48 8.91 4.55 -4.04
N PRO A 49 8.03 5.57 -4.12
CA PRO A 49 6.59 5.38 -4.03
C PRO A 49 6.09 4.38 -5.07
N ILE A 50 5.12 3.57 -4.69
CA ILE A 50 4.41 2.68 -5.61
C ILE A 50 3.37 3.51 -6.35
N PHE A 51 3.41 3.46 -7.67
CA PHE A 51 2.57 4.26 -8.56
C PHE A 51 1.36 3.46 -9.05
N PHE A 52 0.20 4.10 -9.04
CA PHE A 52 -1.06 3.60 -9.57
C PHE A 52 -1.66 4.66 -10.50
N SER A 53 -1.68 4.37 -11.80
CA SER A 53 -2.20 5.32 -12.77
C SER A 53 -3.72 5.30 -12.80
N ALA A 54 -4.36 6.48 -12.74
CA ALA A 54 -5.80 6.61 -12.96
C ALA A 54 -6.23 6.28 -14.40
N SER A 55 -5.30 6.31 -15.35
CA SER A 55 -5.56 5.87 -16.74
C SER A 55 -5.53 4.34 -16.92
N ASN A 56 -5.26 3.59 -15.86
CA ASN A 56 -5.25 2.14 -15.92
C ASN A 56 -6.67 1.57 -15.85
N ASP A 57 -7.35 1.52 -16.99
CA ASP A 57 -8.71 0.99 -17.13
C ASP A 57 -8.84 -0.49 -16.75
N SER A 58 -7.72 -1.22 -16.61
CA SER A 58 -7.71 -2.62 -16.17
C SER A 58 -7.64 -2.80 -14.66
N ALA A 59 -7.36 -1.74 -13.89
CA ALA A 59 -7.32 -1.77 -12.44
C ALA A 59 -8.69 -1.47 -11.85
N ASP A 60 -9.17 -2.36 -10.97
CA ASP A 60 -10.37 -2.11 -10.19
C ASP A 60 -10.04 -1.26 -8.96
N TYR A 61 -10.09 0.06 -9.12
CA TYR A 61 -9.92 1.02 -8.03
C TYR A 61 -11.14 1.13 -7.10
N SER A 62 -12.26 0.47 -7.44
CA SER A 62 -13.45 0.38 -6.59
C SER A 62 -13.34 -0.75 -5.56
N SER A 63 -12.58 -1.79 -5.89
CA SER A 63 -12.06 -2.77 -4.95
C SER A 63 -10.96 -2.16 -4.07
N ASP A 64 -10.67 -2.76 -2.93
CA ASP A 64 -9.52 -2.42 -2.09
C ASP A 64 -8.29 -3.34 -2.37
N VAL A 65 -8.36 -4.23 -3.38
CA VAL A 65 -7.23 -5.11 -3.81
C VAL A 65 -6.07 -4.34 -4.39
N TRP A 66 -6.34 -3.22 -5.07
CA TRP A 66 -5.26 -2.42 -5.67
C TRP A 66 -4.29 -1.85 -4.63
N MET A 67 -4.68 -1.81 -3.35
CA MET A 67 -3.83 -1.35 -2.25
C MET A 67 -2.86 -2.45 -1.75
N ASP A 68 -3.05 -3.71 -2.13
CA ASP A 68 -2.25 -4.84 -1.66
C ASP A 68 -0.73 -4.64 -1.82
N PRO A 69 -0.20 -4.10 -2.94
CA PRO A 69 1.22 -3.80 -3.07
C PRO A 69 1.77 -2.85 -1.99
N CYS A 70 0.94 -1.92 -1.50
CA CYS A 70 1.32 -1.01 -0.42
C CYS A 70 1.44 -1.73 0.91
N TYR A 71 0.52 -2.67 1.18
CA TYR A 71 0.54 -3.50 2.38
C TYR A 71 1.71 -4.49 2.33
N GLU A 72 2.03 -5.07 1.18
CA GLU A 72 3.22 -5.90 1.01
C GLU A 72 4.50 -5.11 1.33
N ARG A 73 4.62 -3.89 0.79
CA ARG A 73 5.74 -3.00 1.11
C ARG A 73 5.79 -2.65 2.59
N PHE A 74 4.65 -2.45 3.24
CA PHE A 74 4.57 -2.22 4.69
C PHE A 74 5.22 -3.34 5.49
N TYR A 75 4.93 -4.60 5.16
CA TYR A 75 5.58 -5.75 5.82
C TYR A 75 7.03 -5.93 5.42
N GLU A 76 7.39 -5.68 4.16
CA GLU A 76 8.76 -5.75 3.65
C GLU A 76 9.72 -4.87 4.48
N VAL A 77 9.30 -3.65 4.79
CA VAL A 77 10.15 -2.66 5.48
C VAL A 77 9.90 -2.56 6.99
N GLY A 78 8.89 -3.27 7.51
CA GLY A 78 8.50 -3.15 8.92
C GLY A 78 7.97 -1.75 9.27
N ALA A 79 7.14 -1.17 8.39
CA ALA A 79 6.60 0.17 8.54
C ALA A 79 5.61 0.32 9.70
N ASP A 80 5.39 1.56 10.10
CA ASP A 80 4.37 2.00 11.06
C ASP A 80 3.13 2.54 10.34
N TYR A 81 3.33 3.19 9.18
CA TYR A 81 2.26 3.74 8.36
C TYR A 81 2.35 3.35 6.89
N VAL A 82 1.19 3.31 6.23
CA VAL A 82 1.07 3.42 4.78
C VAL A 82 0.49 4.79 4.46
N VAL A 83 1.20 5.59 3.68
CA VAL A 83 0.81 6.93 3.26
C VAL A 83 0.41 6.89 1.79
N TYR A 84 -0.70 7.52 1.46
CA TYR A 84 -1.20 7.65 0.10
C TYR A 84 -1.26 9.10 -0.33
N TRP A 85 -0.75 9.34 -1.52
CA TRP A 85 -0.72 10.64 -2.18
C TRP A 85 -1.59 10.61 -3.42
N PHE A 86 -2.32 11.70 -3.67
CA PHE A 86 -3.08 11.90 -4.88
C PHE A 86 -2.51 13.11 -5.62
N VAL A 87 -1.87 12.85 -6.77
CA VAL A 87 -1.10 13.84 -7.51
C VAL A 87 -1.48 13.74 -8.99
N ASN A 88 -2.01 14.82 -9.56
CA ASN A 88 -2.42 14.88 -10.98
C ASN A 88 -3.30 13.70 -11.40
N ASP A 89 -4.33 13.41 -10.60
CA ASP A 89 -5.26 12.30 -10.77
C ASP A 89 -4.67 10.89 -10.56
N ASP A 90 -3.36 10.75 -10.38
CA ASP A 90 -2.74 9.46 -10.06
C ASP A 90 -2.57 9.25 -8.54
N MET A 91 -2.59 7.98 -8.14
CA MET A 91 -2.36 7.57 -6.75
C MET A 91 -0.94 7.05 -6.57
N TYR A 92 -0.31 7.44 -5.46
CA TYR A 92 0.97 6.91 -5.03
C TYR A 92 0.85 6.40 -3.60
N CYS A 93 1.62 5.37 -3.24
CA CYS A 93 1.72 4.96 -1.84
C CYS A 93 3.17 4.74 -1.39
N GLU A 94 3.38 4.98 -0.11
CA GLU A 94 4.65 4.79 0.57
C GLU A 94 4.42 4.08 1.90
N ALA A 95 5.34 3.20 2.26
CA ALA A 95 5.38 2.62 3.60
C ALA A 95 6.46 3.35 4.41
N LEU A 96 6.07 3.88 5.56
CA LEU A 96 6.91 4.72 6.39
C LEU A 96 7.24 4.03 7.71
N VAL A 97 8.53 3.89 7.97
CA VAL A 97 9.11 3.38 9.22
C VAL A 97 9.50 4.58 10.09
N ARG A 98 9.39 4.48 11.41
CA ARG A 98 9.93 5.50 12.31
C ARG A 98 11.41 5.76 12.02
N GLY A 99 11.74 7.02 11.75
CA GLY A 99 13.10 7.46 11.48
C GLY A 99 13.94 7.50 12.76
N ASN A 100 15.26 7.44 12.58
CA ASN A 100 16.20 7.81 13.64
C ASN A 100 16.40 9.33 13.62
N THR A 101 16.99 9.89 14.69
CA THR A 101 17.24 11.34 14.82
C THR A 101 18.08 11.95 13.69
N ASP A 102 18.77 11.12 12.91
CA ASP A 102 19.71 11.53 11.87
C ASP A 102 19.15 11.45 10.44
N THR A 103 17.92 10.94 10.28
CA THR A 103 17.25 10.81 8.98
C THR A 103 15.89 11.48 9.04
N GLU A 104 15.88 12.80 8.93
CA GLU A 104 14.64 13.55 8.70
C GLU A 104 14.08 13.14 7.35
N TYR A 105 12.88 12.56 7.34
CA TYR A 105 12.18 12.31 6.09
C TYR A 105 11.55 13.60 5.61
N ASN A 106 11.98 14.03 4.43
CA ASN A 106 11.26 15.03 3.69
C ASN A 106 10.13 14.32 2.92
N PRO A 107 8.85 14.60 3.22
CA PRO A 107 7.74 13.98 2.50
C PRO A 107 7.90 14.12 0.99
N THR A 108 7.70 13.02 0.28
CA THR A 108 7.89 12.97 -1.18
C THR A 108 7.03 13.99 -1.92
N TYR A 109 5.85 14.32 -1.38
CA TYR A 109 4.90 15.26 -1.96
C TYR A 109 4.44 16.30 -0.94
N GLU A 110 4.03 17.47 -1.44
CA GLU A 110 3.44 18.53 -0.61
C GLU A 110 2.17 18.07 0.12
N GLN A 111 1.89 18.69 1.28
CA GLN A 111 0.74 18.38 2.13
C GLN A 111 -0.60 18.31 1.38
N LYS A 112 -0.83 19.19 0.41
CA LYS A 112 -2.09 19.26 -0.35
C LYS A 112 -2.42 17.96 -1.09
N TYR A 113 -1.40 17.15 -1.38
CA TYR A 113 -1.54 15.86 -2.05
C TYR A 113 -1.75 14.69 -1.08
N LEU A 114 -1.65 14.90 0.23
CA LEU A 114 -1.83 13.84 1.23
C LEU A 114 -3.30 13.40 1.28
N ALA A 115 -3.61 12.24 0.68
CA ALA A 115 -4.97 11.77 0.52
C ALA A 115 -5.43 10.91 1.71
N ARG A 116 -4.55 10.01 2.18
CA ARG A 116 -4.90 9.01 3.19
C ARG A 116 -3.64 8.54 3.91
N VAL A 117 -3.76 8.25 5.20
CA VAL A 117 -2.73 7.52 5.96
C VAL A 117 -3.40 6.40 6.73
N GLU A 118 -2.78 5.23 6.71
CA GLU A 118 -3.24 4.03 7.39
C GLU A 118 -2.19 3.47 8.32
N HIS A 119 -2.65 2.83 9.38
CA HIS A 119 -1.83 2.05 10.29
C HIS A 119 -2.41 0.65 10.44
N LYS A 120 -1.57 -0.29 10.83
CA LYS A 120 -2.02 -1.63 11.21
C LYS A 120 -2.83 -1.57 12.51
N LYS A 121 -4.02 -2.18 12.53
CA LYS A 121 -4.94 -2.30 13.68
C LYS A 121 -4.35 -3.21 14.73
N THR A 122 -3.93 -4.40 14.32
CA THR A 122 -3.37 -5.41 15.21
C THR A 122 -1.86 -5.25 15.29
N TRP A 123 -1.38 -4.85 16.46
CA TRP A 123 0.04 -4.82 16.73
C TRP A 123 0.57 -6.26 16.76
N CYS A 124 1.32 -6.68 15.75
CA CYS A 124 2.07 -7.93 15.88
C CYS A 124 3.24 -7.65 16.83
N PRO A 125 3.42 -8.42 17.91
CA PRO A 125 4.64 -8.32 18.68
C PRO A 125 5.82 -8.57 17.74
N LYS A 126 6.85 -7.72 17.82
CA LYS A 126 8.10 -7.94 17.08
C LYS A 126 8.57 -9.35 17.43
N GLN A 127 8.82 -10.20 16.42
CA GLN A 127 9.54 -11.44 16.65
C GLN A 127 10.94 -11.04 17.14
N VAL A 128 11.19 -11.32 18.42
CA VAL A 128 12.50 -11.19 19.09
C VAL A 128 13.42 -12.32 18.68
#